data_AF-A0AAN8XKW1-F1
#
_entry.id   AF-A0AAN8XKW1-F1
#
_cell.length_a   1.000
_cell.length_b   1.000
_cell.length_c   1.000
_cell.angle_alpha   90.00
_cell.angle_beta   90.00
_cell.angle_gamma   90.00
#
_symmetry.space_group_name_H-M   'P 1'
#
loop_
_entity.id
_entity.type
_entity.pdbx_description
1 polymer ?
#
loop_
_entity_poly.entity_id
_entity_poly.type
_entity_poly.pdbx_seq_one_letter_code
_entity_poly.pdbx_strand_id
1 'polypeptide(L)'
;MVQELHVVRCYSCLLFQSHQIRKDKKFCCKMCGAKQSVKKNYGRGSGKDCRIHVQKLNSLQGSLEAEQDLKLEVQLEEQEEEEFLHGDDRVSEDFVDYSHEFDHHDHNQYADVTSG
;
A
#
# COMPACT_ATOMS: atom_id res chain seq x y z
N MET A 1 43.85 8.51 9.00
CA MET A 1 42.92 9.66 8.89
C MET A 1 41.50 9.11 8.89
N VAL A 2 40.62 9.58 9.77
CA VAL A 2 39.21 9.14 9.81
C VAL A 2 38.44 9.88 8.72
N GLN A 3 37.75 9.15 7.85
CA GLN A 3 36.98 9.76 6.77
C GLN A 3 35.62 10.22 7.30
N GLU A 4 35.23 11.45 6.98
CA GLU A 4 33.95 12.03 7.42
C GLU A 4 32.77 11.48 6.60
N LEU A 5 31.69 11.11 7.29
CA LEU A 5 30.46 10.63 6.69
C LEU A 5 29.34 11.65 6.91
N HIS A 6 28.31 11.53 6.09
CA HIS A 6 27.05 12.22 6.28
C HIS A 6 25.83 11.30 6.21
N VAL A 7 24.69 11.80 6.68
CA VAL A 7 23.39 11.14 6.59
C VAL A 7 22.60 11.77 5.45
N VAL A 8 22.08 10.92 4.56
CA VAL A 8 21.29 11.29 3.38
C VAL A 8 19.99 10.49 3.34
N ARG A 9 18.97 11.02 2.67
CA ARG A 9 17.67 10.34 2.47
C ARG A 9 17.51 9.91 1.02
N CYS A 10 17.13 8.66 0.79
CA CYS A 10 16.76 8.17 -0.54
C CYS A 10 15.49 8.90 -1.02
N TYR A 11 15.41 9.29 -2.30
CA TYR A 11 14.17 9.90 -2.80
C TYR A 11 13.10 8.84 -3.14
N SER A 12 13.54 7.61 -3.44
CA SER A 12 12.66 6.55 -3.92
C SER A 12 12.11 5.72 -2.76
N CYS A 13 12.97 5.12 -1.94
CA CYS A 13 12.55 4.30 -0.81
C CYS A 13 12.51 5.05 0.52
N LEU A 14 12.76 6.37 0.50
CA LEU A 14 12.69 7.27 1.66
C LEU A 14 13.60 6.95 2.86
N LEU A 15 14.36 5.86 2.81
CA LEU A 15 15.28 5.44 3.88
C LEU A 15 16.49 6.35 4.01
N PHE A 16 16.87 6.61 5.25
CA PHE A 16 18.10 7.29 5.63
C PHE A 16 19.29 6.35 5.55
N GLN A 17 20.41 6.86 5.06
CA GLN A 17 21.64 6.11 4.83
C GLN A 17 22.86 6.94 5.19
N SER A 18 23.91 6.26 5.66
CA SER A 18 25.22 6.86 5.82
C SER A 18 26.01 6.77 4.52
N HIS A 19 26.55 7.91 4.08
CA HIS A 19 27.34 8.00 2.87
C HIS A 19 28.60 8.82 3.13
N GLN A 20 29.68 8.46 2.43
CA GLN A 20 30.93 9.18 2.51
C GLN A 20 30.83 10.50 1.76
N ILE A 21 31.36 11.58 2.34
CA ILE A 21 31.31 12.88 1.67
C ILE A 21 32.21 12.84 0.42
N ARG A 22 31.60 13.06 -0.74
CA ARG A 22 32.28 13.16 -2.04
C ARG A 22 32.06 14.54 -2.67
N LYS A 23 33.01 14.97 -3.51
CA LYS A 23 32.94 16.27 -4.21
C LYS A 23 31.80 16.35 -5.22
N ASP A 24 31.47 15.24 -5.88
CA ASP A 24 30.44 15.15 -6.92
C ASP A 24 29.01 15.12 -6.36
N LYS A 25 28.83 15.06 -5.03
CA LYS A 25 27.53 15.06 -4.35
C LYS A 25 26.55 14.02 -4.92
N LYS A 26 27.04 12.86 -5.34
CA LYS A 26 26.22 11.75 -5.87
C LYS A 26 26.34 10.53 -4.97
N PHE A 27 25.24 9.80 -4.80
CA PHE A 27 25.24 8.52 -4.12
C PHE A 27 24.25 7.54 -4.77
N CYS A 28 24.46 6.25 -4.51
CA CYS A 28 23.55 5.18 -4.88
C CYS A 28 22.90 4.63 -3.61
N CYS A 29 21.57 4.53 -3.60
CA CYS A 29 20.85 3.90 -2.51
C CYS A 29 21.20 2.41 -2.43
N LYS A 30 21.66 1.94 -1.28
CA LYS A 30 22.01 0.53 -1.06
C LYS A 30 20.79 -0.39 -0.95
N MET A 31 19.62 0.17 -0.68
CA MET A 31 18.38 -0.59 -0.50
C MET A 31 17.61 -0.77 -1.80
N CYS A 32 17.40 0.31 -2.56
CA CYS A 32 16.64 0.26 -3.81
C CYS A 32 17.47 0.45 -5.09
N GLY A 33 18.78 0.71 -4.97
CA GLY A 33 19.67 0.88 -6.14
C GLY A 33 19.55 2.21 -6.89
N ALA A 34 18.67 3.13 -6.46
CA ALA A 34 18.49 4.41 -7.11
C ALA A 34 19.75 5.28 -7.05
N LYS A 35 20.21 5.76 -8.21
CA LYS A 35 21.33 6.73 -8.33
C LYS A 35 20.78 8.14 -8.21
N GLN A 36 21.32 8.93 -7.29
CA GLN A 36 20.76 10.24 -6.97
C GLN A 36 21.82 11.25 -6.50
N SER A 37 21.48 12.53 -6.61
CA SER A 37 22.27 13.61 -6.03
C SER A 37 21.90 13.82 -4.55
N VAL A 38 22.88 14.24 -3.75
CA VAL A 38 22.69 14.64 -2.36
C VAL A 38 22.10 16.05 -2.33
N LYS A 39 20.79 16.15 -2.06
CA LYS A 39 20.08 17.44 -1.93
C LYS A 39 20.20 18.04 -0.53
N LYS A 40 19.97 17.21 0.50
CA LYS A 40 19.99 17.61 1.91
C LYS A 40 20.88 16.67 2.72
N ASN A 41 21.58 17.26 3.68
CA ASN A 41 22.39 16.56 4.66
C ASN A 41 21.63 16.58 6.00
N TYR A 42 21.43 15.42 6.60
CA TYR A 42 20.67 15.25 7.85
C TYR A 42 21.58 15.10 9.08
N GLY A 43 22.89 15.04 8.87
CA GLY A 43 23.88 14.89 9.94
C GLY A 43 25.26 14.59 9.35
N ARG A 44 26.32 14.98 10.06
CA ARG A 44 27.71 14.70 9.70
C ARG A 44 28.48 14.22 10.93
N GLY A 45 29.51 13.43 10.71
CA GLY A 45 30.41 13.02 11.79
C GLY A 45 31.13 11.72 11.49
N SER A 46 31.48 11.00 12.56
CA SER A 46 32.11 9.70 12.44
C SER A 46 31.14 8.66 11.88
N GLY A 47 31.66 7.53 11.39
CA GLY A 47 30.83 6.42 10.94
C GLY A 47 29.93 5.85 12.04
N LYS A 48 30.38 5.89 13.31
CA LYS A 48 29.59 5.45 14.46
C LYS A 48 28.40 6.39 14.69
N ASP A 49 28.65 7.69 14.74
CA ASP A 49 27.60 8.69 14.98
C ASP A 49 26.57 8.67 13.85
N CYS A 50 27.03 8.61 12.60
CA CYS A 50 26.14 8.51 11.45
C CYS A 50 25.31 7.22 11.47
N ARG A 51 25.86 6.08 11.92
CA ARG A 51 25.10 4.83 12.04
C ARG A 51 23.98 4.93 13.08
N ILE A 52 24.29 5.46 14.27
CA ILE A 52 23.30 5.68 15.33
C ILE A 52 22.20 6.64 14.85
N HIS A 53 22.61 7.73 14.18
CA HIS A 53 21.67 8.72 13.65
C HIS A 53 20.74 8.13 12.59
N VAL A 54 21.28 7.34 11.64
CA VAL A 54 20.48 6.64 10.62
C VAL A 54 19.48 5.70 11.25
N GLN A 55 19.89 4.91 12.25
CA GLN A 55 18.99 4.01 12.97
C GLN A 55 17.83 4.79 13.59
N LYS A 56 18.13 5.87 14.33
CA LYS A 56 17.10 6.71 14.95
C LYS A 56 16.11 7.29 13.92
N LEU A 57 16.62 7.83 12.81
CA LEU A 57 15.77 8.43 11.78
C LEU A 57 14.87 7.40 11.09
N ASN A 58 15.41 6.22 10.77
CA ASN A 58 14.61 5.17 10.13
C ASN A 58 13.56 4.58 11.10
N SER A 59 13.89 4.43 12.39
CA SER A 59 12.91 4.01 13.40
C SER A 59 11.76 5.01 13.52
N LEU A 60 12.07 6.31 13.58
CA LEU A 60 11.04 7.35 13.64
C LEU A 60 10.18 7.38 12.37
N GLN A 61 10.81 7.25 11.20
CA GLN A 61 10.10 7.22 9.93
C GLN A 61 9.11 6.04 9.87
N GLY A 62 9.53 4.85 10.29
CA GLY A 62 8.66 3.67 10.32
C GLY A 62 7.49 3.81 11.29
N SER A 63 7.69 4.43 12.46
CA SER A 63 6.58 4.72 13.39
C SER A 63 5.56 5.68 12.79
N LEU A 64 6.02 6.75 12.14
CA LEU A 64 5.13 7.73 11.50
C LEU A 64 4.37 7.14 10.31
N GLU A 65 5.00 6.26 9.53
CA GLU A 65 4.36 5.54 8.43
C GLU A 65 3.26 4.63 8.97
N ALA A 66 3.53 3.84 10.03
CA ALA A 66 2.52 2.98 10.65
C ALA A 66 1.34 3.76 11.25
N GLU A 67 1.59 4.89 11.90
CA GLU A 67 0.53 5.77 12.41
C GLU A 67 -0.35 6.35 11.29
N GLN A 68 0.25 6.68 10.15
CA GLN A 68 -0.48 7.16 8.97
C GLN A 68 -1.33 6.06 8.35
N ASP A 69 -0.78 4.85 8.20
CA ASP A 69 -1.50 3.71 7.65
C ASP A 69 -2.74 3.38 8.51
N LEU A 70 -2.58 3.29 9.84
CA LEU A 70 -3.70 3.11 10.78
C LEU A 70 -4.75 4.21 10.67
N LYS A 71 -4.32 5.47 10.52
CA LYS A 71 -5.25 6.59 10.38
C LYS A 71 -6.03 6.51 9.07
N LEU A 72 -5.39 6.09 7.99
CA LEU A 72 -6.04 5.90 6.70
C LEU A 72 -7.04 4.74 6.74
N GLU A 73 -6.70 3.64 7.41
CA GLU A 73 -7.62 2.50 7.60
C GLU A 73 -8.91 2.95 8.32
N VAL A 74 -8.79 3.65 9.46
CA VAL A 74 -9.96 4.17 10.19
C VAL A 74 -10.80 5.13 9.32
N GLN A 75 -10.15 6.01 8.55
CA GLN A 75 -10.86 6.94 7.66
C GLN A 75 -11.63 6.24 6.53
N LEU A 76 -11.12 5.11 6.04
CA LEU A 76 -11.81 4.32 5.02
C LEU A 76 -13.01 3.58 5.61
N GLU A 77 -12.86 3.01 6.81
CA GLU A 77 -13.98 2.39 7.54
C GLU A 77 -15.11 3.39 7.81
N GLU A 78 -14.78 4.60 8.29
CA GLU A 78 -15.76 5.68 8.50
C GLU A 78 -16.49 6.07 7.19
N GLN A 79 -15.77 6.15 6.07
CA GLN A 79 -16.35 6.46 4.76
C GLN A 79 -17.28 5.36 4.25
N GLU A 80 -16.91 4.09 4.43
CA GLU A 80 -17.74 2.94 4.04
C GLU A 80 -19.04 2.87 4.87
N GLU A 81 -18.97 3.16 6.18
CA GLU A 81 -20.16 3.25 7.05
C GLU A 81 -21.10 4.39 6.63
N GLU A 82 -20.56 5.56 6.29
CA GLU A 82 -21.35 6.69 5.80
C GLU A 82 -22.00 6.41 4.43
N GLU A 83 -21.29 5.76 3.49
CA GLU A 83 -21.86 5.37 2.19
C GLU A 83 -23.00 4.34 2.35
N PHE A 84 -22.89 3.40 3.29
CA PHE A 84 -23.95 2.42 3.56
C PHE A 84 -25.22 3.05 4.15
N LEU A 85 -25.09 4.11 4.96
CA LEU A 85 -26.22 4.81 5.59
C LEU A 85 -26.91 5.82 4.66
N HIS A 86 -26.27 6.24 3.57
CA HIS A 86 -26.81 7.20 2.59
C HIS A 86 -27.10 6.58 1.20
N GLY A 87 -27.02 5.26 1.06
CA GLY A 87 -27.49 4.50 -0.10
C GLY A 87 -29.01 4.62 -0.27
N ASP A 88 -29.41 5.58 -1.10
CA ASP A 88 -30.76 5.94 -1.52
C ASP A 88 -31.73 4.74 -1.70
N ASP A 89 -32.90 4.85 -1.07
CA ASP A 89 -34.12 4.05 -1.24
C ASP A 89 -34.65 4.07 -2.68
N ARG A 90 -33.90 3.52 -3.63
CA ARG A 90 -34.43 3.11 -4.94
C ARG A 90 -34.55 1.60 -4.96
N VAL A 91 -35.59 1.11 -4.29
CA VAL A 91 -36.23 -0.13 -4.76
C VAL A 91 -36.72 0.17 -6.18
N SER A 92 -35.97 -0.27 -7.19
CA SER A 92 -36.48 -0.31 -8.55
C SER A 92 -37.62 -1.33 -8.57
N GLU A 93 -38.86 -0.86 -8.79
CA GLU A 93 -40.05 -1.70 -9.00
C GLU A 93 -40.00 -2.55 -10.30
N ASP A 94 -38.85 -2.62 -10.99
CA ASP A 94 -38.69 -3.31 -12.26
C ASP A 94 -38.19 -4.77 -12.15
N PHE A 95 -38.08 -5.36 -10.95
CA PHE A 95 -37.78 -6.79 -10.78
C PHE A 95 -39.05 -7.63 -10.60
N VAL A 96 -39.92 -7.63 -11.61
CA VAL A 96 -40.97 -8.65 -11.80
C VAL A 96 -41.17 -8.92 -13.28
N ASP A 97 -40.13 -9.40 -13.99
CA ASP A 97 -40.36 -10.18 -15.22
C ASP A 97 -39.14 -11.00 -15.69
N TYR A 98 -38.64 -11.92 -14.86
CA TYR A 98 -37.68 -12.92 -15.33
C TYR A 98 -37.90 -14.28 -14.67
N SER A 99 -39.15 -14.73 -14.66
CA SER A 99 -39.46 -16.11 -14.25
C SER A 99 -40.71 -16.67 -14.91
N HIS A 100 -41.22 -16.07 -16.00
CA HIS A 100 -42.44 -16.55 -16.65
C HIS A 100 -42.39 -16.69 -18.17
N GLU A 101 -41.24 -17.06 -18.75
CA GLU A 101 -41.19 -17.63 -20.11
C GLU A 101 -40.12 -18.73 -20.21
N PHE A 102 -40.38 -19.87 -19.56
CA PHE A 102 -39.81 -21.15 -20.01
C PHE A 102 -40.84 -22.28 -19.78
N ASP A 103 -41.70 -22.41 -20.79
CA ASP A 103 -42.35 -23.61 -21.31
C ASP A 103 -43.19 -24.50 -20.39
N HIS A 104 -44.51 -24.29 -20.45
CA HIS A 104 -45.49 -25.35 -20.22
C HIS A 104 -45.91 -25.96 -21.56
N HIS A 105 -45.71 -27.29 -21.68
CA HIS A 105 -46.14 -28.23 -22.73
C HIS A 105 -45.31 -28.23 -24.03
N ASP A 106 -44.76 -29.36 -24.49
CA ASP A 106 -45.48 -30.63 -24.60
C ASP A 106 -44.59 -31.90 -24.62
N HIS A 107 -45.18 -32.96 -24.05
CA HIS A 107 -45.11 -34.38 -24.39
C HIS A 107 -43.80 -35.21 -24.38
N ASN A 108 -43.74 -36.08 -23.35
CA ASN A 108 -43.94 -37.53 -23.50
C ASN A 108 -42.93 -38.35 -24.34
N GLN A 109 -41.89 -38.84 -23.67
CA GLN A 109 -41.27 -40.16 -23.88
C GLN A 109 -40.21 -40.29 -22.78
N TYR A 110 -40.31 -41.11 -21.74
CA TYR A 110 -40.65 -42.51 -21.71
C TYR A 110 -41.27 -42.86 -20.33
N ALA A 111 -42.44 -43.48 -20.36
CA ALA A 111 -42.85 -44.37 -19.28
C ALA A 111 -42.13 -45.72 -19.44
N ASP A 112 -42.12 -46.46 -18.34
CA ASP A 112 -41.92 -47.91 -18.20
C ASP A 112 -40.56 -48.44 -17.69
N VAL A 113 -40.54 -48.60 -16.36
CA VAL A 113 -40.40 -49.87 -15.60
C VAL A 113 -39.55 -51.00 -16.19
N THR A 114 -38.56 -51.49 -15.43
CA THR A 114 -38.61 -52.76 -14.66
C THR A 114 -37.22 -53.30 -14.31
N SER A 115 -37.11 -53.75 -13.06
CA SER A 115 -36.48 -54.99 -12.56
C SER A 115 -35.24 -55.58 -13.26
N GLY A 116 -34.20 -55.77 -12.43
CA GLY A 116 -33.10 -56.73 -12.63
C GLY A 116 -32.34 -56.91 -11.34
#